data_AF-A0A495YC23-F1
#
_entry.id   AF-A0A495YC23-F1
#
_cell.length_a   1.000
_cell.length_b   1.000
_cell.length_c   1.000
_cell.angle_alpha   90.00
_cell.angle_beta   90.00
_cell.angle_gamma   90.00
#
_symmetry.space_group_name_H-M   'P 1'
#
loop_
_entity.id
_entity.type
_entity.pdbx_description
1 polymer ?
#
loop_
_entity_poly.entity_id
_entity_poly.type
_entity_poly.pdbx_seq_one_letter_code
_entity_poly.pdbx_strand_id
1 'polypeptide(L)'
;MKTMKKAALRALQVGTFALAGTLAACGGGDDSPSTTPSNASSATINGTAATGAAMANAAITIVCATGNGSGTADANGAFSVTFVFAGPCTITGTNGTTTLHSFASGGGTFNVTPLTELLLTYLAGQLGTDLNGLLSGLASNPTYQSALTNPAAVAAAANGVAQTVKNETGVTLSTSAFLTTPFKPGQAGQDSDLEALKSKGALGGNGQPSATLLGKVADAGKAAGKPTGGTGGSGNPA
;
A
#
# COMPACT_ATOMS: atom_id res chain seq x y z
N MET A 1 56.85 -46.01 21.69
CA MET A 1 57.64 -46.06 22.95
C MET A 1 57.32 -44.83 23.79
N LYS A 2 56.97 -45.07 25.06
CA LYS A 2 57.12 -44.17 26.23
C LYS A 2 56.47 -42.77 26.22
N THR A 3 55.34 -42.73 26.91
CA THR A 3 54.82 -41.69 27.83
C THR A 3 55.86 -40.80 28.51
N MET A 4 55.49 -39.56 28.89
CA MET A 4 55.38 -38.98 30.27
C MET A 4 54.91 -37.50 30.15
N LYS A 5 53.69 -37.11 30.53
CA LYS A 5 53.18 -36.67 31.86
C LYS A 5 54.13 -35.75 32.64
N LYS A 6 53.63 -34.57 33.04
CA LYS A 6 53.88 -33.94 34.36
C LYS A 6 52.77 -32.93 34.69
N ALA A 7 51.94 -33.34 35.65
CA ALA A 7 51.10 -32.48 36.45
C ALA A 7 51.86 -32.11 37.72
N ALA A 8 51.71 -30.87 38.19
CA ALA A 8 52.04 -30.39 39.55
C ALA A 8 51.75 -28.88 39.60
N LEU A 9 51.22 -28.25 40.65
CA LEU A 9 50.68 -28.64 41.96
C LEU A 9 50.24 -27.30 42.62
N ARG A 10 49.12 -27.30 43.37
CA ARG A 10 48.88 -26.58 44.67
C ARG A 10 48.93 -25.03 44.68
N ALA A 11 48.22 -24.29 45.53
CA ALA A 11 47.54 -24.51 46.82
C ALA A 11 46.35 -23.52 46.91
N LEU A 12 45.15 -23.93 47.32
CA LEU A 12 44.60 -23.92 48.69
C LEU A 12 44.87 -22.62 49.49
N GLN A 13 43.84 -21.79 49.69
CA GLN A 13 43.46 -21.34 51.04
C GLN A 13 42.03 -20.77 51.10
N VAL A 14 41.36 -21.19 52.17
CA VAL A 14 39.97 -20.97 52.55
C VAL A 14 39.88 -19.70 53.42
N GLY A 15 38.82 -18.92 53.28
CA GLY A 15 38.48 -17.83 54.22
C GLY A 15 37.02 -17.42 54.10
N THR A 16 36.19 -17.88 55.02
CA THR A 16 34.77 -17.53 55.19
C THR A 16 34.65 -16.46 56.27
N PHE A 17 33.97 -15.33 56.05
CA PHE A 17 33.38 -14.52 57.14
C PHE A 17 32.18 -13.64 56.67
N ALA A 18 31.03 -13.96 57.28
CA ALA A 18 29.86 -13.18 57.73
C ALA A 18 29.32 -11.90 57.03
N LEU A 19 27.98 -11.92 56.92
CA LEU A 19 26.99 -10.87 56.63
C LEU A 19 27.04 -9.64 57.57
N ALA A 20 26.90 -8.44 56.99
CA ALA A 20 26.06 -7.34 57.50
C ALA A 20 25.79 -6.33 56.38
N GLY A 21 24.53 -5.90 56.22
CA GLY A 21 24.04 -5.15 55.06
C GLY A 21 24.19 -3.63 55.14
N THR A 22 24.20 -3.01 53.96
CA THR A 22 23.50 -1.76 53.63
C THR A 22 23.25 -1.78 52.10
N LEU A 23 22.01 -2.03 51.70
CA LEU A 23 21.59 -1.98 50.30
C LEU A 23 21.10 -0.56 50.00
N ALA A 24 21.99 0.27 49.47
CA ALA A 24 21.66 1.52 48.82
C ALA A 24 22.16 1.46 47.38
N ALA A 25 21.45 0.69 46.55
CA ALA A 25 21.55 0.80 45.10
C ALA A 25 20.28 1.53 44.62
N CYS A 26 20.48 2.83 44.41
CA CYS A 26 19.56 3.71 43.73
C CYS A 26 19.53 3.36 42.23
N GLY A 27 18.32 3.21 41.69
CA GLY A 27 17.95 3.78 40.40
C GLY A 27 18.58 3.19 39.14
N GLY A 28 17.78 2.42 38.42
CA GLY A 28 17.99 2.13 37.00
C GLY A 28 16.85 1.25 36.52
N GLY A 29 15.73 1.86 36.15
CA GLY A 29 14.63 1.13 35.51
C GLY A 29 15.11 0.59 34.19
N ASP A 30 15.15 -0.73 34.07
CA ASP A 30 15.40 -1.40 32.80
C ASP A 30 14.13 -1.25 31.95
N ASP A 31 14.04 -0.16 31.19
CA ASP A 31 13.11 -0.02 30.09
C ASP A 31 13.42 -1.15 29.09
N SER A 32 12.67 -2.24 29.23
CA SER A 32 12.55 -3.25 28.20
C SER A 32 12.18 -2.54 26.90
N PRO A 33 12.91 -2.72 25.79
CA PRO A 33 12.45 -2.19 24.52
C PRO A 33 11.19 -2.97 24.17
N SER A 34 10.04 -2.35 24.43
CA SER A 34 8.78 -2.74 23.84
C SER A 34 8.97 -2.72 22.33
N THR A 35 9.13 -3.91 21.73
CA THR A 35 9.02 -4.12 20.29
C THR A 35 7.56 -3.98 19.89
N THR A 36 7.00 -2.80 20.07
CA THR A 36 5.78 -2.37 19.41
C THR A 36 6.23 -1.59 18.18
N PRO A 37 5.93 -2.03 16.95
CA PRO A 37 6.20 -1.22 15.77
C PRO A 37 5.27 0.00 15.80
N SER A 38 5.74 1.12 16.35
CA SER A 38 5.09 2.41 16.16
C SER A 38 5.63 3.02 14.87
N ASN A 39 5.09 2.60 13.73
CA ASN A 39 5.33 3.26 12.44
C ASN A 39 4.48 4.53 12.24
N ALA A 40 4.05 5.17 13.33
CA ALA A 40 3.34 6.44 13.31
C ALA A 40 4.33 7.60 13.12
N SER A 41 4.81 7.76 11.89
CA SER A 41 5.61 8.91 11.47
C SER A 41 4.75 9.86 10.65
N SER A 42 4.98 11.17 10.78
CA SER A 42 4.34 12.13 9.88
C SER A 42 4.74 11.81 8.44
N ALA A 43 3.76 11.61 7.57
CA ALA A 43 3.98 11.40 6.16
C ALA A 43 3.05 12.29 5.34
N THR A 44 3.49 12.63 4.13
CA THR A 44 2.70 13.38 3.17
C THR A 44 2.25 12.46 2.05
N ILE A 45 0.94 12.41 1.83
CA ILE A 45 0.35 11.79 0.64
C ILE A 45 0.03 12.91 -0.34
N ASN A 46 0.60 12.82 -1.53
CA ASN A 46 0.32 13.69 -2.66
C ASN A 46 -0.44 12.90 -3.73
N GLY A 47 -1.13 13.58 -4.63
CA GLY A 47 -1.74 12.91 -5.77
C GLY A 47 -2.56 13.85 -6.62
N THR A 48 -3.08 13.30 -7.71
CA THR A 48 -4.02 13.99 -8.59
C THR A 48 -5.34 13.25 -8.59
N ALA A 49 -6.43 13.96 -8.28
CA ALA A 49 -7.80 13.51 -8.44
C ALA A 49 -8.32 13.94 -9.82
N ALA A 50 -8.57 12.99 -10.72
CA ALA A 50 -9.00 13.29 -12.09
C ALA A 50 -9.76 12.15 -12.76
N THR A 51 -10.60 12.50 -13.72
CA THR A 51 -11.40 11.60 -14.57
C THR A 51 -11.08 11.73 -16.06
N GLY A 52 -9.92 12.30 -16.39
CA GLY A 52 -9.58 12.89 -17.70
C GLY A 52 -9.76 14.41 -17.73
N ALA A 53 -10.55 14.93 -16.77
CA ALA A 53 -10.47 16.31 -16.32
C ALA A 53 -10.16 16.34 -14.81
N ALA A 54 -9.56 17.44 -14.36
CA ALA A 54 -9.33 17.69 -12.94
C ALA A 54 -10.64 17.57 -12.13
N MET A 55 -10.62 16.80 -11.05
CA MET A 55 -11.68 16.84 -10.03
C MET A 55 -11.43 18.05 -9.12
N ALA A 56 -11.65 19.25 -9.64
CA ALA A 56 -11.43 20.49 -8.92
C ALA A 56 -12.27 20.55 -7.64
N ASN A 57 -11.65 21.00 -6.54
CA ASN A 57 -12.27 21.08 -5.22
C ASN A 57 -12.78 19.73 -4.68
N ALA A 58 -12.25 18.60 -5.17
CA ALA A 58 -12.61 17.31 -4.61
C ALA A 58 -12.21 17.23 -3.13
N ALA A 59 -13.15 16.85 -2.27
CA ALA A 59 -12.87 16.50 -0.90
C ALA A 59 -12.07 15.19 -0.88
N ILE A 60 -10.90 15.23 -0.25
CA ILE A 60 -10.00 14.08 -0.10
C ILE A 60 -10.09 13.60 1.34
N THR A 61 -10.47 12.35 1.54
CA THR A 61 -10.51 11.68 2.84
C THR A 61 -9.59 10.48 2.82
N ILE A 62 -8.71 10.38 3.81
CA ILE A 62 -7.74 9.29 3.94
C ILE A 62 -8.01 8.61 5.28
N VAL A 63 -8.32 7.32 5.22
CA VAL A 63 -8.64 6.49 6.40
C VAL A 63 -7.68 5.31 6.44
N CYS A 64 -6.93 5.20 7.53
CA CYS A 64 -6.00 4.10 7.77
C CYS A 64 -6.51 3.22 8.92
N ALA A 65 -5.76 2.17 9.27
CA ALA A 65 -6.07 1.36 10.45
C ALA A 65 -6.05 2.22 11.74
N THR A 66 -5.07 3.11 11.84
CA THR A 66 -5.01 4.20 12.81
C THR A 66 -4.46 5.46 12.13
N GLY A 67 -4.92 6.64 12.56
CA GLY A 67 -4.57 7.90 11.89
C GLY A 67 -5.37 8.13 10.61
N ASN A 68 -5.92 9.34 10.49
CA ASN A 68 -6.71 9.78 9.34
C ASN A 68 -6.14 11.10 8.81
N GLY A 69 -6.37 11.35 7.53
CA GLY A 69 -6.04 12.61 6.87
C GLY A 69 -7.26 13.14 6.13
N SER A 70 -7.33 14.46 5.97
CA SER A 70 -8.32 15.08 5.08
C SER A 70 -7.71 16.30 4.40
N GLY A 71 -8.24 16.64 3.23
CA GLY A 71 -7.82 17.80 2.45
C GLY A 71 -8.76 18.05 1.28
N THR A 72 -8.34 18.94 0.39
CA THR A 72 -9.11 19.30 -0.80
C THR A 72 -8.15 19.41 -1.98
N ALA A 73 -8.56 18.85 -3.12
CA ALA A 73 -7.83 19.00 -4.36
C ALA A 73 -7.97 20.44 -4.89
N ASP A 74 -6.89 20.99 -5.46
CA ASP A 74 -6.88 22.31 -6.07
C ASP A 74 -7.65 22.34 -7.40
N ALA A 75 -7.63 23.48 -8.10
CA ALA A 75 -8.29 23.62 -9.40
C ALA A 75 -7.73 22.70 -10.50
N ASN A 76 -6.50 22.19 -10.32
CA ASN A 76 -5.85 21.23 -11.21
C ASN A 76 -6.04 19.78 -10.74
N GLY A 77 -6.84 19.55 -9.69
CA GLY A 77 -7.06 18.24 -9.10
C GLY A 77 -5.91 17.75 -8.22
N ALA A 78 -4.85 18.55 -8.01
CA ALA A 78 -3.72 18.15 -7.19
C ALA A 78 -4.07 18.30 -5.70
N PHE A 79 -3.67 17.33 -4.87
CA PHE A 79 -3.83 17.39 -3.42
C PHE A 79 -2.54 16.99 -2.71
N SER A 80 -2.37 17.50 -1.49
CA SER A 80 -1.28 17.16 -0.58
C SER A 80 -1.80 17.16 0.85
N VAL A 81 -1.71 16.01 1.53
CA VAL A 81 -2.21 15.83 2.89
C VAL A 81 -1.10 15.27 3.76
N THR A 82 -0.69 16.02 4.78
CA THR A 82 0.30 15.60 5.78
C THR A 82 -0.40 15.24 7.07
N PHE A 83 -0.17 14.03 7.57
CA PHE A 83 -0.80 13.52 8.79
C PHE A 83 0.06 12.39 9.38
N VAL A 84 -0.34 11.89 10.55
CA VAL A 84 0.29 10.70 11.14
C VAL A 84 -0.18 9.48 10.37
N PHE A 85 0.70 8.92 9.55
CA PHE A 85 0.38 7.78 8.71
C PHE A 85 0.51 6.48 9.49
N ALA A 86 -0.52 5.63 9.45
CA ALA A 86 -0.45 4.25 9.92
C ALA A 86 -1.17 3.31 8.94
N GLY A 87 -0.55 3.11 7.78
CA GLY A 87 -1.17 2.43 6.64
C GLY A 87 -1.22 0.91 6.68
N PRO A 88 -1.79 0.30 5.62
CA PRO A 88 -2.29 0.98 4.42
C PRO A 88 -3.58 1.77 4.67
N CYS A 89 -3.80 2.78 3.84
CA CYS A 89 -4.94 3.69 3.96
C CYS A 89 -5.80 3.66 2.70
N THR A 90 -7.13 3.71 2.84
CA THR A 90 -8.02 4.06 1.73
C THR A 90 -7.97 5.55 1.48
N ILE A 91 -7.98 5.96 0.22
CA ILE A 91 -8.13 7.37 -0.19
C ILE A 91 -9.47 7.46 -0.92
N THR A 92 -10.32 8.38 -0.50
CA THR A 92 -11.58 8.70 -1.19
C THR A 92 -11.50 10.13 -1.69
N GLY A 93 -11.71 10.34 -2.98
CA GLY A 93 -11.85 11.67 -3.58
C GLY A 93 -13.27 11.84 -4.11
N THR A 94 -13.95 12.91 -3.70
CA THR A 94 -15.30 13.21 -4.18
C THR A 94 -15.48 14.69 -4.52
N ASN A 95 -16.08 14.98 -5.67
CA ASN A 95 -16.46 16.35 -6.09
C ASN A 95 -17.99 16.54 -6.09
N GLY A 96 -18.74 15.67 -5.40
CA GLY A 96 -20.20 15.70 -5.30
C GLY A 96 -20.94 14.94 -6.41
N THR A 97 -20.37 14.85 -7.61
CA THR A 97 -20.95 14.08 -8.73
C THR A 97 -20.22 12.75 -8.98
N THR A 98 -18.94 12.72 -8.62
CA THR A 98 -18.05 11.59 -8.80
C THR A 98 -17.38 11.28 -7.48
N THR A 99 -17.38 10.00 -7.09
CA THR A 99 -16.57 9.50 -6.00
C THR A 99 -15.70 8.39 -6.54
N LEU A 100 -14.39 8.51 -6.31
CA LEU A 100 -13.39 7.52 -6.70
C LEU A 100 -12.52 7.19 -5.51
N HIS A 101 -11.98 5.99 -5.55
CA HIS A 101 -11.16 5.42 -4.50
C HIS A 101 -9.77 5.09 -5.02
N SER A 102 -8.84 5.10 -4.07
CA SER A 102 -7.46 4.68 -4.22
C SER A 102 -6.97 4.17 -2.88
N PHE A 103 -5.69 3.87 -2.78
CA PHE A 103 -5.07 3.51 -1.51
C PHE A 103 -3.63 4.01 -1.45
N ALA A 104 -3.11 4.13 -0.23
CA ALA A 104 -1.71 4.43 0.02
C ALA A 104 -1.09 3.37 0.93
N SER A 105 0.07 2.85 0.53
CA SER A 105 0.90 1.93 1.32
C SER A 105 2.00 2.65 2.10
N GLY A 106 2.18 3.96 1.89
CA GLY A 106 3.16 4.81 2.57
C GLY A 106 2.95 6.29 2.26
N GLY A 107 3.91 7.13 2.65
CA GLY A 107 4.02 8.49 2.10
C GLY A 107 4.46 8.48 0.64
N GLY A 108 4.08 9.49 -0.13
CA GLY A 108 4.42 9.58 -1.56
C GLY A 108 3.23 9.97 -2.43
N THR A 109 3.29 9.62 -3.71
CA THR A 109 2.25 9.92 -4.69
C THR A 109 1.26 8.77 -4.81
N PHE A 110 -0.02 9.04 -4.63
CA PHE A 110 -1.13 8.11 -4.82
C PHE A 110 -2.30 8.86 -5.47
N ASN A 111 -2.50 8.62 -6.77
CA ASN A 111 -3.55 9.30 -7.53
C ASN A 111 -4.94 8.76 -7.21
N VAL A 112 -5.97 9.56 -7.46
CA VAL A 112 -7.38 9.15 -7.34
C VAL A 112 -8.02 9.27 -8.72
N THR A 113 -8.12 8.16 -9.43
CA THR A 113 -8.58 8.12 -10.83
C THR A 113 -9.43 6.89 -11.11
N PRO A 114 -10.14 6.85 -12.24
CA PRO A 114 -10.85 5.64 -12.66
C PRO A 114 -9.94 4.41 -12.77
N LEU A 115 -8.65 4.59 -13.10
CA LEU A 115 -7.69 3.49 -13.12
C LEU A 115 -7.39 2.93 -11.72
N THR A 116 -7.36 3.77 -10.68
CA THR A 116 -7.15 3.30 -9.29
C THR A 116 -8.40 2.61 -8.74
N GLU A 117 -9.60 3.03 -9.17
CA GLU A 117 -10.85 2.32 -8.90
C GLU A 117 -10.82 0.90 -9.50
N LEU A 118 -10.37 0.77 -10.75
CA LEU A 118 -10.18 -0.52 -11.42
C LEU A 118 -9.13 -1.37 -10.71
N LEU A 119 -8.03 -0.79 -10.24
CA LEU A 119 -7.01 -1.50 -9.47
C LEU A 119 -7.56 -2.09 -8.17
N LEU A 120 -8.32 -1.30 -7.40
CA LEU A 120 -8.99 -1.80 -6.19
C LEU A 120 -10.00 -2.89 -6.52
N THR A 121 -10.75 -2.74 -7.61
CA THR A 121 -11.71 -3.76 -8.09
C THR A 121 -11.01 -5.07 -8.47
N TYR A 122 -9.86 -4.99 -9.15
CA TYR A 122 -9.05 -6.15 -9.50
C TYR A 122 -8.52 -6.86 -8.26
N LEU A 123 -7.93 -6.09 -7.33
CA LEU A 123 -7.41 -6.61 -6.05
C LEU A 123 -8.52 -7.26 -5.23
N ALA A 124 -9.72 -6.65 -5.18
CA ALA A 124 -10.88 -7.23 -4.52
C ALA A 124 -11.24 -8.59 -5.14
N GLY A 125 -11.26 -8.68 -6.47
CA GLY A 125 -11.46 -9.93 -7.21
C GLY A 125 -10.43 -11.00 -6.81
N GLN A 126 -9.14 -10.66 -6.80
CA GLN A 126 -8.06 -11.57 -6.37
C GLN A 126 -8.23 -12.07 -4.94
N LEU A 127 -8.74 -11.20 -4.07
CA LEU A 127 -8.93 -11.47 -2.65
C LEU A 127 -10.24 -12.20 -2.35
N GLY A 128 -11.07 -12.47 -3.37
CA GLY A 128 -12.36 -13.14 -3.23
C GLY A 128 -13.44 -12.27 -2.59
N THR A 129 -13.33 -10.94 -2.71
CA THR A 129 -14.28 -9.95 -2.21
C THR A 129 -14.75 -9.03 -3.34
N ASP A 130 -15.52 -8.01 -3.02
CA ASP A 130 -15.84 -6.89 -3.91
C ASP A 130 -15.16 -5.60 -3.44
N LEU A 131 -15.29 -4.53 -4.22
CA LEU A 131 -14.67 -3.25 -3.89
C LEU A 131 -15.09 -2.74 -2.51
N ASN A 132 -16.37 -2.84 -2.16
CA ASN A 132 -16.87 -2.35 -0.87
C ASN A 132 -16.30 -3.17 0.29
N GLY A 133 -16.25 -4.49 0.15
CA GLY A 133 -15.64 -5.40 1.11
C GLY A 133 -14.14 -5.16 1.27
N LEU A 134 -13.42 -4.86 0.19
CA LEU A 134 -12.00 -4.47 0.26
C LEU A 134 -11.83 -3.14 1.01
N LEU A 135 -12.58 -2.10 0.64
CA LEU A 135 -12.48 -0.77 1.25
C LEU A 135 -12.83 -0.79 2.74
N SER A 136 -13.96 -1.42 3.11
CA SER A 136 -14.40 -1.54 4.51
C SER A 136 -13.49 -2.44 5.34
N GLY A 137 -12.88 -3.46 4.73
CA GLY A 137 -11.99 -4.39 5.39
C GLY A 137 -10.54 -3.95 5.48
N LEU A 138 -10.09 -2.94 4.72
CA LEU A 138 -8.66 -2.61 4.61
C LEU A 138 -8.02 -2.26 5.97
N ALA A 139 -8.76 -1.55 6.82
CA ALA A 139 -8.29 -1.13 8.13
C ALA A 139 -8.09 -2.29 9.13
N SER A 140 -8.73 -3.44 8.92
CA SER A 140 -8.79 -4.52 9.93
C SER A 140 -8.39 -5.90 9.41
N ASN A 141 -8.42 -6.13 8.10
CA ASN A 141 -8.14 -7.44 7.52
C ASN A 141 -6.65 -7.57 7.15
N PRO A 142 -5.86 -8.40 7.85
CA PRO A 142 -4.43 -8.53 7.60
C PRO A 142 -4.10 -9.08 6.21
N THR A 143 -5.02 -9.84 5.58
CA THR A 143 -4.82 -10.33 4.21
C THR A 143 -4.91 -9.17 3.22
N TYR A 144 -5.87 -8.25 3.40
CA TYR A 144 -6.01 -7.08 2.53
C TYR A 144 -4.85 -6.13 2.72
N GLN A 145 -4.44 -5.90 3.96
CA GLN A 145 -3.28 -5.09 4.28
C GLN A 145 -2.01 -5.64 3.63
N SER A 146 -1.74 -6.94 3.78
CA SER A 146 -0.56 -7.59 3.19
C SER A 146 -0.55 -7.50 1.66
N ALA A 147 -1.72 -7.60 1.01
CA ALA A 147 -1.82 -7.48 -0.44
C ALA A 147 -1.53 -6.05 -0.93
N LEU A 148 -2.10 -5.04 -0.25
CA LEU A 148 -1.97 -3.63 -0.65
C LEU A 148 -0.63 -3.00 -0.23
N THR A 149 0.11 -3.59 0.72
CA THR A 149 1.47 -3.16 1.06
C THR A 149 2.56 -3.92 0.31
N ASN A 150 2.25 -5.00 -0.40
CA ASN A 150 3.20 -5.75 -1.22
C ASN A 150 3.36 -5.10 -2.61
N PRO A 151 4.51 -4.46 -2.91
CA PRO A 151 4.69 -3.75 -4.18
C PRO A 151 4.61 -4.66 -5.41
N ALA A 152 5.05 -5.91 -5.30
CA ALA A 152 5.00 -6.87 -6.40
C ALA A 152 3.55 -7.30 -6.69
N ALA A 153 2.74 -7.50 -5.65
CA ALA A 153 1.31 -7.80 -5.80
C ALA A 153 0.56 -6.63 -6.44
N VAL A 154 0.81 -5.40 -5.99
CA VAL A 154 0.21 -4.19 -6.56
C VAL A 154 0.62 -3.98 -8.01
N ALA A 155 1.91 -4.16 -8.35
CA ALA A 155 2.39 -4.05 -9.72
C ALA A 155 1.79 -5.13 -10.63
N ALA A 156 1.68 -6.37 -10.17
CA ALA A 156 1.03 -7.45 -10.91
C ALA A 156 -0.46 -7.15 -11.15
N ALA A 157 -1.18 -6.64 -10.14
CA ALA A 157 -2.57 -6.24 -10.26
C ALA A 157 -2.75 -5.07 -11.25
N ALA A 158 -1.89 -4.06 -11.19
CA ALA A 158 -1.94 -2.93 -12.11
C ALA A 158 -1.63 -3.34 -13.56
N ASN A 159 -0.72 -4.29 -13.77
CA ASN A 159 -0.50 -4.93 -15.08
C ASN A 159 -1.73 -5.71 -15.54
N GLY A 160 -2.39 -6.45 -14.64
CA GLY A 160 -3.65 -7.14 -14.92
C GLY A 160 -4.74 -6.18 -15.39
N VAL A 161 -4.93 -5.06 -14.68
CA VAL A 161 -5.84 -3.98 -15.11
C VAL A 161 -5.47 -3.45 -16.49
N ALA A 162 -4.19 -3.14 -16.74
CA ALA A 162 -3.74 -2.64 -18.04
C ALA A 162 -4.04 -3.63 -19.19
N GLN A 163 -3.86 -4.94 -18.95
CA GLN A 163 -4.19 -5.98 -19.92
C GLN A 163 -5.69 -6.09 -20.15
N THR A 164 -6.51 -6.12 -19.10
CA THR A 164 -7.97 -6.15 -19.22
C THR A 164 -8.48 -4.92 -19.97
N VAL A 165 -8.00 -3.73 -19.61
CA VAL A 165 -8.34 -2.48 -20.31
C VAL A 165 -8.01 -2.56 -21.80
N LYS A 166 -6.81 -3.03 -22.14
CA LYS A 166 -6.40 -3.20 -23.54
C LYS A 166 -7.31 -4.18 -24.29
N ASN A 167 -7.64 -5.32 -23.69
CA ASN A 167 -8.47 -6.34 -24.32
C ASN A 167 -9.91 -5.87 -24.53
N GLU A 168 -10.48 -5.15 -23.57
CA GLU A 168 -11.89 -4.72 -23.61
C GLU A 168 -12.10 -3.42 -24.41
N THR A 169 -11.09 -2.56 -24.52
CA THR A 169 -11.25 -1.21 -25.10
C THR A 169 -10.32 -0.91 -26.28
N GLY A 170 -9.26 -1.70 -26.46
CA GLY A 170 -8.15 -1.41 -27.39
C GLY A 170 -7.18 -0.33 -26.91
N VAL A 171 -7.42 0.31 -25.76
CA VAL A 171 -6.54 1.35 -25.21
C VAL A 171 -5.33 0.71 -24.54
N THR A 172 -4.12 1.14 -24.94
CA THR A 172 -2.88 0.78 -24.24
C THR A 172 -2.53 1.92 -23.30
N LEU A 173 -2.48 1.64 -21.99
CA LEU A 173 -2.10 2.63 -21.00
C LEU A 173 -0.63 3.04 -21.19
N SER A 174 -0.35 4.33 -21.00
CA SER A 174 0.99 4.91 -21.05
C SER A 174 1.93 4.35 -19.98
N THR A 175 1.38 3.89 -18.85
CA THR A 175 2.10 3.22 -17.77
C THR A 175 1.17 2.30 -16.98
N SER A 176 1.68 1.17 -16.50
CA SER A 176 0.98 0.35 -15.51
C SER A 176 1.19 0.82 -14.07
N ALA A 177 2.13 1.75 -13.82
CA ALA A 177 2.34 2.36 -12.52
C ALA A 177 1.43 3.59 -12.27
N PHE A 178 0.22 3.58 -12.83
CA PHE A 178 -0.75 4.71 -12.78
C PHE A 178 -1.23 5.08 -11.37
N LEU A 179 -1.05 4.19 -10.39
CA LEU A 179 -1.33 4.49 -8.98
C LEU A 179 -0.40 5.58 -8.44
N THR A 180 0.89 5.50 -8.76
CA THR A 180 1.95 6.30 -8.12
C THR A 180 2.66 7.26 -9.07
N THR A 181 2.41 7.15 -10.38
CA THR A 181 3.01 8.05 -11.39
C THR A 181 2.40 9.45 -11.26
N PRO A 182 3.16 10.49 -10.92
CA PRO A 182 2.62 11.85 -10.86
C PRO A 182 2.17 12.30 -12.26
N PHE A 183 1.02 12.95 -12.35
CA PHE A 183 0.56 13.55 -13.60
C PHE A 183 -0.28 14.80 -13.33
N LYS A 184 -0.50 15.59 -14.38
CA LYS A 184 -1.39 16.75 -14.35
C LYS A 184 -2.48 16.57 -15.42
N PRO A 185 -3.74 16.92 -15.12
CA PRO A 185 -4.79 16.89 -16.13
C PRO A 185 -4.46 17.84 -17.30
N GLY A 186 -4.85 17.44 -18.51
CA GLY A 186 -4.52 18.14 -19.75
C GLY A 186 -3.10 17.90 -20.29
N GLN A 187 -2.36 16.93 -19.75
CA GLN A 187 -1.00 16.57 -20.22
C GLN A 187 -0.95 15.16 -20.82
N ALA A 188 0.09 14.87 -21.59
CA ALA A 188 0.33 13.52 -22.08
C ALA A 188 0.56 12.52 -20.93
N GLY A 189 0.31 11.24 -21.20
CA GLY A 189 0.44 10.15 -20.23
C GLY A 189 -0.90 9.74 -19.65
N GLN A 190 -0.99 9.60 -18.32
CA GLN A 190 -2.17 9.06 -17.65
C GLN A 190 -3.47 9.83 -17.96
N ASP A 191 -3.42 11.15 -18.14
CA ASP A 191 -4.61 11.92 -18.52
C ASP A 191 -5.08 11.59 -19.95
N SER A 192 -4.16 11.43 -20.90
CA SER A 192 -4.49 10.94 -22.24
C SER A 192 -5.06 9.52 -22.22
N ASP A 193 -4.61 8.66 -21.30
CA ASP A 193 -5.20 7.34 -21.10
C ASP A 193 -6.66 7.45 -20.63
N LEU A 194 -6.95 8.34 -19.67
CA LEU A 194 -8.31 8.57 -19.16
C LEU A 194 -9.24 9.11 -20.25
N GLU A 195 -8.79 10.08 -21.05
CA GLU A 195 -9.55 10.61 -22.18
C GLU A 195 -9.77 9.56 -23.28
N ALA A 196 -8.76 8.72 -23.55
CA ALA A 196 -8.91 7.58 -24.46
C ALA A 196 -9.98 6.60 -23.97
N LEU A 197 -9.98 6.26 -22.68
CA LEU A 197 -11.00 5.37 -22.09
C LEU A 197 -12.40 5.98 -22.15
N LYS A 198 -12.52 7.27 -21.86
CA LYS A 198 -13.78 8.02 -22.01
C LYS A 198 -14.29 7.96 -23.45
N SER A 199 -13.41 8.16 -24.43
CA SER A 199 -13.76 8.07 -25.87
C SER A 199 -14.25 6.68 -26.30
N LYS A 200 -13.84 5.62 -25.57
CA LYS A 200 -14.28 4.24 -25.80
C LYS A 200 -15.55 3.87 -25.02
N GLY A 201 -16.13 4.79 -24.25
CA GLY A 201 -17.27 4.50 -23.37
C GLY A 201 -16.90 3.62 -22.16
N ALA A 202 -15.61 3.47 -21.88
CA ALA A 202 -15.13 2.75 -20.70
C ALA A 202 -15.32 3.56 -19.41
N LEU A 203 -15.46 4.89 -19.52
CA LEU A 203 -15.80 5.79 -18.42
C LEU A 203 -17.17 6.44 -18.70
N GLY A 204 -18.03 6.52 -17.68
CA GLY A 204 -19.31 7.19 -17.75
C GLY A 204 -19.18 8.72 -17.82
N GLY A 205 -20.31 9.42 -18.01
CA GLY A 205 -20.34 10.89 -18.07
C GLY A 205 -19.90 11.58 -16.76
N ASN A 206 -20.00 10.88 -15.63
CA ASN A 206 -19.45 11.28 -14.33
C ASN A 206 -18.00 10.81 -14.13
N GLY A 207 -17.33 10.30 -15.16
CA GLY A 207 -15.96 9.84 -15.08
C GLY A 207 -15.73 8.52 -14.34
N GLN A 208 -16.77 7.86 -13.79
CA GLN A 208 -16.60 6.55 -13.17
C GLN A 208 -16.40 5.46 -14.22
N PRO A 209 -15.65 4.37 -13.91
CA PRO A 209 -15.59 3.21 -14.79
C PRO A 209 -16.99 2.66 -15.09
N SER A 210 -17.21 2.21 -16.33
CA SER A 210 -18.47 1.58 -16.71
C SER A 210 -18.68 0.26 -15.96
N ALA A 211 -19.93 -0.10 -15.68
CA ALA A 211 -20.26 -1.35 -14.99
C ALA A 211 -19.70 -2.58 -15.73
N THR A 212 -19.70 -2.54 -17.06
CA THR A 212 -19.10 -3.59 -17.90
C THR A 212 -17.60 -3.73 -17.64
N LEU A 213 -16.85 -2.63 -17.64
CA LEU A 213 -15.40 -2.67 -17.40
C LEU A 213 -15.08 -3.10 -15.97
N LEU A 214 -15.85 -2.63 -14.98
CA LEU A 214 -15.73 -3.08 -13.59
C LEU A 214 -15.93 -4.60 -13.46
N GLY A 215 -16.96 -5.15 -14.10
CA GLY A 215 -17.22 -6.59 -14.11
C GLY A 215 -16.05 -7.38 -14.71
N LYS A 216 -15.55 -6.95 -15.87
CA LYS A 216 -14.40 -7.59 -16.55
C LYS A 216 -13.12 -7.55 -15.73
N VAL A 217 -12.86 -6.42 -15.08
CA VAL A 217 -11.68 -6.25 -14.21
C VAL A 217 -11.82 -7.09 -12.94
N ALA A 218 -13.02 -7.17 -12.35
CA ALA A 218 -13.27 -8.04 -11.21
C ALA A 218 -13.08 -9.52 -11.56
N ASP A 219 -13.59 -9.97 -12.71
CA ASP A 219 -13.45 -11.34 -13.20
C ASP A 219 -11.98 -11.68 -13.51
N ALA A 220 -11.24 -10.76 -14.12
CA ALA A 220 -9.80 -10.91 -14.35
C ALA A 220 -9.03 -11.04 -13.02
N GLY A 221 -9.39 -10.23 -12.02
CA GLY A 221 -8.84 -10.34 -10.66
C GLY A 221 -9.13 -11.71 -10.03
N LYS A 222 -10.38 -12.18 -10.11
CA LYS A 222 -10.77 -13.51 -9.61
C LYS A 222 -9.96 -14.62 -10.30
N ALA A 223 -9.80 -14.54 -11.62
CA ALA A 223 -9.06 -15.53 -12.40
C ALA A 223 -7.56 -15.55 -12.06
N ALA A 224 -6.97 -14.39 -11.76
CA ALA A 224 -5.58 -14.30 -11.32
C ALA A 224 -5.35 -14.90 -9.92
N GLY A 225 -6.39 -14.97 -9.09
CA GLY A 225 -6.33 -15.50 -7.73
C GLY A 225 -5.50 -14.62 -6.77
N LYS A 226 -5.39 -15.09 -5.51
CA LYS A 226 -4.63 -14.35 -4.48
C LYS A 226 -3.16 -14.22 -4.89
N PRO A 227 -2.52 -13.06 -4.67
CA PRO A 227 -1.10 -12.90 -4.91
C PRO A 227 -0.30 -13.94 -4.11
N THR A 228 0.25 -14.95 -4.80
CA THR A 228 1.19 -15.88 -4.19
C THR A 228 2.53 -15.15 -4.11
N GLY A 229 2.95 -14.73 -2.92
CA GLY A 229 4.26 -14.10 -2.73
C GLY A 229 5.34 -15.02 -3.32
N GLY A 230 5.91 -14.61 -4.45
CA GLY A 230 6.90 -15.43 -5.15
C GLY A 230 8.15 -15.58 -4.29
N THR A 231 8.40 -16.78 -3.76
CA THR A 231 9.76 -17.18 -3.42
C THR A 231 10.55 -17.31 -4.72
N GLY A 232 11.61 -16.52 -4.86
CA GLY A 232 12.46 -16.48 -6.04
C GLY A 232 13.01 -17.87 -6.38
N GLY A 233 12.66 -18.36 -7.57
CA GLY A 233 13.34 -19.48 -8.22
C GLY A 233 14.24 -18.94 -9.31
N SER A 234 15.53 -18.77 -9.01
CA SER A 234 16.57 -18.56 -10.01
C SER A 234 16.78 -19.86 -10.81
N GLY A 235 16.00 -20.04 -11.88
CA GLY A 235 16.27 -21.04 -12.90
C GLY A 235 17.22 -20.45 -13.95
N ASN A 236 18.51 -20.75 -13.82
CA ASN A 236 19.51 -20.44 -14.85
C ASN A 236 19.23 -21.32 -16.09
N PRO A 237 19.11 -20.77 -17.32
CA PRO A 237 19.12 -21.59 -18.51
C PRO A 237 20.56 -22.05 -18.79
N ALA A 238 20.72 -23.37 -18.94
CA ALA A 238 21.82 -23.97 -19.69
C ALA A 238 21.35 -24.21 -21.13
#